data_AF-A0A8T3ZLM8-F1
#
_entry.id   AF-A0A8T3ZLM8-F1
#
_cell.length_a   1.000
_cell.length_b   1.000
_cell.length_c   1.000
_cell.angle_alpha   90.00
_cell.angle_beta   90.00
_cell.angle_gamma   90.00
#
_symmetry.space_group_name_H-M   'P 1'
#
loop_
_entity.id
_entity.type
_entity.pdbx_description
1 polymer ?
#
loop_
_entity_poly.entity_id
_entity_poly.type
_entity_poly.pdbx_seq_one_letter_code
_entity_poly.pdbx_strand_id
1 'polypeptide(L)'
;MMDAGFAFGGFMIFFMFFFIALVILAIIFWIWTIIDAVRRRFDNDNERLLWLLLIILLGIIPSIIYYFVVMRADNTGVMKADQKKRRKKK
;
A
#
# COMPACT_ATOMS: atom_id res chain seq x y z
N MET A 1 28.60 40.68 4.67
CA MET A 1 27.26 40.66 4.02
C MET A 1 27.27 39.84 2.72
N MET A 2 28.38 39.77 1.98
CA MET A 2 28.51 38.93 0.77
C MET A 2 28.65 37.42 1.08
N ASP A 3 28.99 37.10 2.31
CA ASP A 3 29.37 35.76 2.79
C ASP A 3 28.14 34.86 3.04
N ALA A 4 27.04 35.48 3.47
CA ALA A 4 25.77 34.78 3.69
C ALA A 4 25.14 34.30 2.37
N GLY A 5 25.28 35.06 1.29
CA GLY A 5 24.70 34.70 -0.02
C GLY A 5 25.29 33.41 -0.60
N PHE A 6 26.60 33.20 -0.46
CA PHE A 6 27.26 31.97 -0.92
C PHE A 6 26.88 30.74 -0.10
N ALA A 7 26.75 30.88 1.22
CA ALA A 7 26.33 29.79 2.11
C ALA A 7 24.89 29.34 1.82
N PHE A 8 23.96 30.29 1.61
CA PHE A 8 22.57 29.99 1.24
C PHE A 8 22.46 29.33 -0.14
N GLY A 9 23.24 29.79 -1.13
CA GLY A 9 23.25 29.18 -2.47
C GLY A 9 23.76 27.73 -2.45
N GLY A 10 24.84 27.46 -1.71
CA GLY A 10 25.36 26.10 -1.55
C GLY A 10 24.38 25.17 -0.83
N PHE A 11 23.73 25.65 0.23
CA PHE A 11 22.71 24.90 0.95
C PHE A 11 21.50 24.57 0.07
N MET A 12 21.01 25.52 -0.73
CA MET A 12 19.89 25.27 -1.65
C MET A 12 20.22 24.21 -2.71
N ILE A 13 21.44 24.25 -3.28
CA ILE A 13 21.86 23.26 -4.28
C ILE A 13 21.95 21.86 -3.65
N PHE A 14 22.56 21.75 -2.47
CA PHE A 14 22.63 20.47 -1.74
C PHE A 14 21.23 19.93 -1.45
N PHE A 15 20.33 20.78 -0.96
CA PHE A 15 18.95 20.40 -0.65
C PHE A 15 18.17 19.97 -1.89
N MET A 16 18.40 20.62 -3.04
CA MET A 16 17.81 20.25 -4.32
C MET A 16 18.26 18.86 -4.77
N PHE A 17 19.56 18.56 -4.71
CA PHE A 17 20.07 17.23 -5.04
C PHE A 17 19.56 16.16 -4.08
N PHE A 18 19.48 16.47 -2.79
CA PHE A 18 18.91 15.57 -1.79
C PHE A 18 17.44 15.24 -2.11
N PHE A 19 16.63 16.25 -2.46
CA PHE A 19 15.23 16.04 -2.85
C PHE A 19 15.10 15.21 -4.12
N ILE A 20 15.94 15.46 -5.13
CA ILE A 20 15.96 14.66 -6.37
C ILE A 20 16.28 13.20 -6.05
N ALA A 21 17.28 12.94 -5.20
CA ALA A 21 17.62 11.58 -4.78
C ALA A 21 16.46 10.89 -4.06
N LEU A 22 15.75 11.61 -3.18
CA LEU A 22 14.56 11.08 -2.51
C LEU A 22 13.43 10.73 -3.49
N VAL A 23 13.18 11.57 -4.50
CA VAL A 23 12.17 11.29 -5.53
C VAL A 23 12.54 10.04 -6.33
N ILE A 24 13.81 9.88 -6.70
CA ILE A 24 14.28 8.69 -7.42
C ILE A 24 14.08 7.43 -6.56
N LEU A 25 14.44 7.48 -5.28
CA LEU A 25 14.22 6.38 -4.34
C LEU A 25 12.74 6.04 -4.18
N ALA A 26 11.87 7.05 -4.11
CA ALA A 26 10.43 6.86 -4.05
C ALA A 26 9.87 6.16 -5.30
N ILE A 27 10.35 6.53 -6.49
CA ILE A 27 9.95 5.88 -7.76
C ILE A 27 10.44 4.43 -7.80
N ILE A 28 11.69 4.15 -7.39
CA ILE A 28 12.23 2.79 -7.33
C ILE A 28 11.39 1.93 -6.38
N PHE A 29 11.09 2.47 -5.19
CA PHE A 29 10.25 1.79 -4.21
C PHE A 29 8.84 1.53 -4.77
N TRP A 30 8.24 2.50 -5.45
CA TRP A 30 6.94 2.35 -6.07
C TRP A 30 6.92 1.25 -7.13
N ILE A 31 7.91 1.22 -8.04
CA ILE A 31 8.04 0.15 -9.04
C ILE A 31 8.25 -1.21 -8.36
N TRP A 32 9.10 -1.28 -7.33
CA TRP A 32 9.35 -2.52 -6.60
C TRP A 32 8.07 -3.07 -5.95
N THR A 33 7.22 -2.21 -5.37
CA THR A 33 5.94 -2.65 -4.80
C THR A 33 4.95 -3.17 -5.85
N ILE A 34 4.97 -2.64 -7.08
CA ILE A 34 4.18 -3.19 -8.20
C ILE A 34 4.67 -4.60 -8.54
N ILE A 35 5.98 -4.81 -8.59
CA ILE A 35 6.58 -6.12 -8.85
C ILE A 35 6.21 -7.12 -7.74
N ASP A 36 6.21 -6.70 -6.47
CA ASP A 36 5.80 -7.55 -5.34
C ASP A 36 4.32 -7.97 -5.47
N ALA A 37 3.43 -7.04 -5.84
CA ALA A 37 2.02 -7.33 -6.08
C ALA A 37 1.79 -8.28 -7.26
N VAL A 38 2.65 -8.25 -8.29
CA VAL A 38 2.56 -9.20 -9.42
C VAL A 38 3.16 -10.56 -9.07
N ARG A 39 4.21 -10.60 -8.24
CA ARG A 39 4.88 -11.85 -7.82
C ARG A 39 4.10 -12.62 -6.75
N ARG A 40 3.34 -11.93 -5.90
CA ARG A 40 2.43 -12.59 -4.95
C ARG A 40 1.32 -13.29 -5.73
N ARG A 41 1.26 -14.61 -5.61
CA ARG A 41 0.10 -15.39 -6.03
C ARG A 41 -0.94 -15.23 -4.94
N PHE A 42 -1.90 -14.34 -5.15
CA PHE A 42 -3.08 -14.25 -4.31
C PHE A 42 -4.01 -15.40 -4.68
N ASP A 43 -4.45 -16.19 -3.69
CA ASP A 43 -5.40 -17.28 -3.91
C ASP A 43 -6.81 -16.75 -4.25
N ASN A 44 -7.11 -15.50 -3.89
CA ASN A 44 -8.34 -14.81 -4.24
C ASN A 44 -8.08 -13.62 -5.18
N ASP A 45 -8.82 -13.55 -6.30
CA ASP A 45 -8.78 -12.43 -7.24
C ASP A 45 -9.11 -11.08 -6.58
N ASN A 46 -10.00 -11.09 -5.58
CA ASN A 46 -10.34 -9.90 -4.81
C ASN A 46 -9.16 -9.36 -3.99
N GLU A 47 -8.28 -10.22 -3.48
CA GLU A 47 -7.10 -9.77 -2.72
C GLU A 47 -6.07 -9.12 -3.64
N ARG A 48 -5.90 -9.64 -4.86
CA ARG A 48 -5.05 -9.03 -5.88
C ARG A 48 -5.55 -7.65 -6.28
N LEU A 49 -6.87 -7.50 -6.45
CA LEU A 49 -7.50 -6.21 -6.76
C LEU A 49 -7.34 -5.20 -5.60
N LEU A 50 -7.55 -5.65 -4.35
CA LEU A 50 -7.36 -4.82 -3.16
C LEU A 50 -5.91 -4.36 -3.01
N TRP A 51 -4.93 -5.24 -3.28
CA TRP A 51 -3.52 -4.89 -3.22
C TRP A 51 -3.16 -3.84 -4.27
N LEU A 52 -3.64 -3.99 -5.50
CA LEU A 52 -3.43 -3.01 -6.56
C LEU A 52 -4.12 -1.67 -6.25
N LEU A 53 -5.34 -1.72 -5.71
CA LEU A 53 -6.08 -0.53 -5.29
C LEU A 53 -5.34 0.21 -4.15
N LEU A 54 -4.76 -0.52 -3.19
CA LEU A 54 -3.96 0.06 -2.11
C LEU A 54 -2.67 0.73 -2.59
N ILE A 55 -1.96 0.15 -3.58
CA ILE A 55 -0.79 0.79 -4.19
C ILE A 55 -1.18 2.12 -4.84
N ILE A 56 -2.27 2.13 -5.61
CA ILE A 56 -2.70 3.29 -6.40
C ILE A 56 -3.28 4.39 -5.50
N LEU A 57 -4.07 4.04 -4.47
CA LEU A 57 -4.77 5.01 -3.64
C LEU A 57 -3.91 5.57 -2.50
N LEU A 58 -3.00 4.77 -1.93
CA LEU A 58 -2.32 5.10 -0.67
C LEU A 58 -0.79 5.15 -0.76
N GLY A 59 -0.16 4.64 -1.83
CA GLY A 59 1.30 4.61 -1.98
C GLY A 59 2.01 3.76 -0.91
N ILE A 60 2.31 4.34 0.26
CA ILE A 60 3.18 3.77 1.32
C ILE A 60 2.40 2.90 2.34
N ILE A 61 1.08 3.03 2.45
CA ILE A 61 0.27 2.46 3.54
C ILE A 61 -0.30 1.02 3.35
N PRO A 62 0.02 0.18 2.32
CA PRO A 62 -0.70 -1.09 2.11
C PRO A 62 -0.69 -2.08 3.30
N SER A 63 0.34 -2.05 4.16
CA SER A 63 0.53 -3.07 5.20
C SER A 63 -0.50 -3.05 6.33
N ILE A 64 -1.12 -1.90 6.64
CA ILE A 64 -2.00 -1.76 7.81
C ILE A 64 -3.45 -2.17 7.50
N ILE A 65 -3.92 -1.92 6.27
CA ILE A 65 -5.32 -2.14 5.90
C ILE A 65 -5.66 -3.62 5.77
N TYR A 66 -4.72 -4.45 5.32
CA TYR A 66 -4.95 -5.90 5.20
C TYR A 66 -5.34 -6.52 6.55
N TYR A 67 -4.68 -6.11 7.63
CA TYR A 67 -4.98 -6.59 8.97
C TYR A 67 -6.37 -6.14 9.47
N PHE A 68 -6.80 -4.92 9.13
CA PHE A 68 -8.10 -4.39 9.56
C PHE A 68 -9.29 -4.90 8.74
N VAL A 69 -9.10 -5.16 7.44
CA VAL A 69 -10.18 -5.57 6.53
C VAL A 69 -10.41 -7.08 6.55
N VAL A 70 -9.35 -7.90 6.54
CA VAL A 70 -9.49 -9.36 6.53
C VAL A 70 -10.08 -9.89 7.85
N MET A 71 -9.75 -9.27 8.98
CA MET A 71 -10.23 -9.69 10.30
C MET A 71 -11.74 -9.53 10.52
N ARG A 72 -12.47 -8.79 9.66
CA ARG A 72 -13.91 -8.50 9.88
C ARG A 72 -14.91 -9.20 8.96
N ALA A 73 -14.47 -9.88 7.89
CA ALA A 73 -15.40 -10.37 6.87
C ALA A 73 -15.93 -11.81 7.11
N ASP A 74 -15.25 -12.64 7.91
CA ASP A 74 -15.48 -14.11 7.86
C ASP A 74 -16.65 -14.63 8.72
N ASN A 75 -17.32 -13.77 9.49
CA ASN A 75 -18.40 -14.24 10.39
C ASN A 75 -19.80 -14.29 9.74
N THR A 76 -19.97 -13.80 8.51
CA THR A 76 -21.30 -13.73 7.87
C THR A 76 -21.63 -14.95 7.02
N GLY A 77 -20.63 -15.62 6.43
CA GLY A 77 -20.82 -16.83 5.61
C GLY A 77 -21.27 -18.04 6.42
N VAL A 78 -20.69 -18.23 7.61
CA VAL A 78 -21.01 -19.34 8.52
C VAL A 78 -22.48 -19.30 8.96
N MET A 79 -23.02 -18.10 9.22
CA MET A 79 -24.40 -17.91 9.65
C MET A 79 -25.42 -18.31 8.55
N LYS A 80 -25.12 -18.06 7.27
CA LYS A 80 -26.02 -18.46 6.17
C LYS A 80 -26.01 -19.97 5.92
N ALA A 81 -24.86 -20.63 6.09
CA ALA A 81 -24.75 -22.08 5.94
C ALA A 81 -25.52 -22.84 7.04
N ASP A 82 -25.43 -22.39 8.30
CA ASP A 82 -26.14 -23.03 9.42
C ASP A 82 -27.66 -22.84 9.34
N GLN A 83 -28.14 -21.64 8.96
CA GLN A 83 -29.57 -21.36 8.78
C GLN A 83 -30.21 -22.28 7.71
N LYS A 84 -29.52 -22.52 6.60
CA LYS A 84 -30.02 -23.40 5.52
C LYS A 84 -30.09 -24.85 5.98
N LYS A 85 -29.12 -25.30 6.79
CA LYS A 85 -29.07 -26.66 7.34
C LYS A 85 -30.17 -26.88 8.38
N ARG A 86 -30.40 -25.89 9.25
CA ARG A 86 -31.51 -25.91 10.23
C ARG A 86 -32.88 -25.88 9.58
N ARG A 87 -33.07 -25.11 8.50
CA ARG A 87 -34.35 -25.06 7.75
C ARG A 87 -34.70 -26.37 7.04
N LYS A 88 -33.73 -27.17 6.61
CA LYS A 88 -33.98 -28.48 5.96
C LYS A 88 -34.24 -29.62 6.94
N LYS A 89 -33.94 -29.43 8.23
CA LYS A 89 -34.09 -30.44 9.28
C LYS A 89 -35.42 -30.32 10.05
N LYS A 90 -36.16 -29.23 9.85
CA LYS A 90 -37.56 -29.08 10.26
C LYS A 90 -38.47 -29.44 9.09
#